data_AF-A0A3N4S9Y3-F1
#
_entry.id   AF-A0A3N4S9Y3-F1
#
_cell.length_a   1.000
_cell.length_b   1.000
_cell.length_c   1.000
_cell.angle_alpha   90.00
_cell.angle_beta   90.00
_cell.angle_gamma   90.00
#
_symmetry.space_group_name_H-M   'P 1'
#
loop_
_entity.id
_entity.type
_entity.pdbx_description
1 polymer ?
#
loop_
_entity_poly.entity_id
_entity_poly.type
_entity_poly.pdbx_seq_one_letter_code
_entity_poly.pdbx_strand_id
1 'polypeptide(L)'
;MASYGISLRLKGPIVEGRGPAIVKAMTEVAIEELADYTRYEVLMQLDSVLQHPTGYYESQIVKDRVAPDIYSVNDSGVIYGPWLEGIGSRNAPVTKFEGYHTFRTVRNRMAQKAMAISEAAIARQMGALE
;
A
#
# COMPACT_ATOMS: atom_id res chain seq x y z
N MET A 1 -26.11 46.92 38.87
CA MET A 1 -24.98 45.97 38.71
C MET A 1 -24.80 45.68 37.24
N ALA A 2 -23.64 45.98 36.67
CA ALA A 2 -23.32 45.58 35.29
C ALA A 2 -22.75 44.16 35.32
N SER A 3 -23.30 43.28 34.49
CA SER A 3 -22.83 41.89 34.30
C SER A 3 -22.45 41.72 32.84
N TYR A 4 -21.30 41.08 32.58
CA TYR A 4 -20.88 40.68 31.25
C TYR A 4 -20.83 39.15 31.17
N GLY A 5 -21.45 38.59 30.12
CA GLY A 5 -21.39 37.17 29.81
C GLY A 5 -20.38 36.89 28.70
N ILE A 6 -19.58 35.85 28.86
CA ILE A 6 -18.68 35.33 27.82
C ILE A 6 -19.34 34.07 27.25
N SER A 7 -19.56 34.03 25.92
CA SER A 7 -20.05 32.83 25.24
C SER A 7 -18.92 32.18 24.43
N LEU A 8 -18.61 30.93 24.73
CA LEU A 8 -17.69 30.11 23.94
C LEU A 8 -18.49 29.32 22.90
N ARG A 9 -18.18 29.46 21.60
CA ARG A 9 -18.68 28.54 20.56
C ARG A 9 -17.53 27.68 20.08
N LEU A 10 -17.61 26.39 20.40
CA LEU A 10 -16.71 25.39 19.86
C LEU A 10 -17.28 24.86 18.54
N LYS A 11 -16.42 24.72 17.54
CA LYS A 11 -16.72 24.07 16.26
C LYS A 11 -15.63 23.06 15.96
N GLY A 12 -15.97 22.03 15.21
CA GLY A 12 -15.00 21.05 14.73
C GLY A 12 -15.46 19.59 14.90
N PRO A 13 -14.75 18.65 14.26
CA PRO A 13 -15.25 17.30 14.07
C PRO A 13 -15.52 16.53 15.36
N ILE A 14 -14.71 16.75 16.40
CA ILE A 14 -14.90 16.08 17.70
C ILE A 14 -16.17 16.59 18.37
N VAL A 15 -16.35 17.92 18.41
CA VAL A 15 -17.49 18.58 19.06
C VAL A 15 -18.80 18.31 18.31
N GLU A 16 -18.71 18.18 16.99
CA GLU A 16 -19.85 17.91 16.10
C GLU A 16 -20.13 16.41 15.89
N GLY A 17 -19.42 15.52 16.60
CA GLY A 17 -19.62 14.06 16.50
C GLY A 17 -19.15 13.42 15.20
N ARG A 18 -18.43 14.15 14.35
CA ARG A 18 -17.87 13.71 13.06
C ARG A 18 -16.49 13.05 13.18
N GLY A 19 -15.83 13.15 14.35
CA GLY A 19 -14.47 12.65 14.59
C GLY A 19 -14.22 11.20 14.14
N PRO A 20 -15.02 10.21 14.62
CA PRO A 20 -14.84 8.81 14.21
C PRO A 20 -14.97 8.58 12.70
N ALA A 21 -15.89 9.28 12.04
CA ALA A 21 -16.09 9.16 10.59
C ALA A 21 -14.88 9.71 9.81
N ILE A 22 -14.30 10.82 10.26
CA ILE A 22 -13.10 11.39 9.64
C ILE A 22 -11.89 10.47 9.82
N VAL A 23 -11.67 9.92 11.02
CA VAL A 23 -10.59 8.97 11.28
C VAL A 23 -10.73 7.74 10.38
N LYS A 24 -11.93 7.18 10.27
CA LYS A 24 -12.21 6.05 9.37
C LYS A 24 -11.88 6.39 7.91
N ALA A 25 -12.33 7.54 7.42
CA ALA A 25 -12.05 7.98 6.05
C ALA A 25 -10.54 8.18 5.79
N MET A 26 -9.82 8.77 6.74
CA MET A 26 -8.36 8.94 6.62
C MET A 26 -7.62 7.61 6.59
N THR A 27 -8.01 6.66 7.45
CA THR A 27 -7.44 5.31 7.47
C THR A 27 -7.71 4.56 6.16
N GLU A 28 -8.94 4.67 5.63
CA GLU A 28 -9.30 4.05 4.34
C GLU A 28 -8.43 4.58 3.20
N VAL A 29 -8.23 5.90 3.11
CA VAL A 29 -7.36 6.53 2.10
C VAL A 29 -5.91 6.09 2.26
N ALA A 30 -5.38 6.10 3.50
CA ALA A 30 -4.00 5.74 3.76
C ALA A 30 -3.69 4.27 3.40
N ILE A 31 -4.62 3.36 3.71
CA ILE A 31 -4.47 1.93 3.40
C ILE A 31 -4.58 1.68 1.90
N GLU A 32 -5.53 2.34 1.23
CA GLU A 32 -5.70 2.20 -0.22
C GLU A 32 -4.45 2.67 -0.98
N GLU A 33 -3.90 3.83 -0.58
CA GLU A 33 -2.71 4.37 -1.22
C GLU A 33 -1.46 3.52 -0.95
N LEU A 34 -1.30 3.01 0.28
CA LEU A 34 -0.22 2.09 0.59
C LEU A 34 -0.31 0.82 -0.25
N ALA A 35 -1.52 0.31 -0.48
CA ALA A 35 -1.75 -0.86 -1.32
C ALA A 35 -1.46 -0.58 -2.82
N ASP A 36 -1.85 0.59 -3.33
CA ASP A 36 -1.50 1.01 -4.70
C ASP A 36 0.00 1.14 -4.90
N TYR A 37 0.69 1.77 -3.94
CA TYR A 37 2.14 1.91 -4.00
C TYR A 37 2.84 0.56 -3.88
N THR A 38 2.32 -0.36 -3.06
CA THR A 38 2.85 -1.72 -2.96
C THR A 38 2.72 -2.46 -4.29
N ARG A 39 1.57 -2.37 -4.96
CA ARG A 39 1.37 -2.96 -6.29
C ARG A 39 2.34 -2.36 -7.32
N TYR A 40 2.52 -1.04 -7.30
CA TYR A 40 3.49 -0.36 -8.15
C TYR A 40 4.92 -0.88 -7.93
N GLU A 41 5.37 -1.03 -6.67
CA GLU A 41 6.71 -1.55 -6.35
C GLU A 41 6.90 -3.01 -6.79
N VAL A 42 5.86 -3.84 -6.71
CA VAL A 42 5.90 -5.21 -7.28
C VAL A 42 6.11 -5.16 -8.79
N LEU A 43 5.33 -4.34 -9.51
CA LEU A 43 5.47 -4.21 -10.95
C LEU A 43 6.85 -3.67 -11.36
N MET A 44 7.36 -2.66 -10.67
CA MET A 44 8.71 -2.12 -10.90
C MET A 44 9.79 -3.16 -10.62
N GLN A 45 9.63 -3.96 -9.58
CA GLN A 45 10.59 -5.02 -9.28
C GLN A 45 10.56 -6.11 -10.35
N LEU A 46 9.37 -6.52 -10.82
CA LEU A 46 9.22 -7.48 -11.91
C LEU A 46 9.86 -6.97 -13.22
N ASP A 47 9.64 -5.71 -13.57
CA ASP A 47 10.26 -5.07 -14.74
C ASP A 47 11.80 -5.12 -14.67
N SER A 48 12.37 -4.98 -13.47
CA SER A 48 13.82 -5.04 -13.27
C SER A 48 14.44 -6.44 -13.33
N VAL A 49 13.67 -7.50 -13.08
CA VAL A 49 14.20 -8.85 -12.86
C VAL A 49 13.81 -9.84 -13.95
N LEU A 50 12.77 -9.53 -14.74
CA LEU A 50 12.35 -10.30 -15.89
C LEU A 50 13.35 -10.14 -17.04
N GLN A 51 13.94 -11.24 -17.50
CA GLN A 51 14.88 -11.21 -18.63
C GLN A 51 14.17 -11.00 -19.97
N HIS A 52 12.96 -11.56 -20.11
CA HIS A 52 12.13 -11.48 -21.31
C HIS A 52 10.67 -11.21 -20.92
N PRO A 53 10.33 -9.99 -20.48
CA PRO A 53 8.98 -9.66 -20.03
C PRO A 53 8.00 -9.75 -21.21
N THR A 54 7.00 -10.64 -21.08
CA THR A 54 5.89 -10.75 -22.02
C THR A 54 4.64 -10.01 -21.53
N GLY A 55 4.71 -9.40 -20.35
CA GLY A 55 3.57 -8.80 -19.65
C GLY A 55 2.67 -9.81 -18.94
N TYR A 56 2.90 -11.12 -19.09
CA TYR A 56 2.06 -12.13 -18.47
C TYR A 56 2.08 -12.01 -16.94
N TYR A 57 3.24 -12.04 -16.29
CA TYR A 57 3.32 -12.04 -14.82
C TYR A 57 2.82 -10.72 -14.23
N GLU A 58 3.16 -9.61 -14.87
CA GLU A 58 2.76 -8.26 -14.51
C GLU A 58 1.24 -8.10 -14.57
N SER A 59 0.59 -8.69 -15.58
CA SER A 59 -0.87 -8.68 -15.73
C SER A 59 -1.61 -9.43 -14.62
N GLN A 60 -0.94 -10.32 -13.91
CA GLN A 60 -1.54 -11.13 -12.85
C GLN A 60 -1.39 -10.50 -11.46
N ILE A 61 -0.63 -9.40 -11.36
CA ILE A 61 -0.47 -8.65 -10.10
C ILE A 61 -1.73 -7.84 -9.83
N VAL A 62 -2.47 -8.28 -8.82
CA VAL A 62 -3.75 -7.72 -8.40
C VAL A 62 -3.66 -7.10 -7.01
N LYS A 63 -4.55 -6.13 -6.76
CA LYS A 63 -4.77 -5.47 -5.47
C LYS A 63 -6.20 -5.80 -5.05
N ASP A 64 -6.36 -6.76 -4.14
CA ASP A 64 -7.66 -7.24 -3.69
C ASP A 64 -7.97 -6.72 -2.28
N ARG A 65 -9.17 -6.18 -2.09
CA ARG A 65 -9.66 -5.84 -0.76
C ARG A 65 -10.21 -7.10 -0.09
N VAL A 66 -9.53 -7.58 0.95
CA VAL A 66 -9.89 -8.82 1.66
C VAL A 66 -10.64 -8.58 2.97
N ALA A 67 -10.56 -7.36 3.52
CA ALA A 67 -11.35 -6.87 4.65
C ALA A 67 -11.48 -5.33 4.59
N PRO A 68 -12.32 -4.69 5.45
CA PRO A 68 -12.54 -3.24 5.44
C PRO A 68 -11.26 -2.39 5.54
N ASP A 69 -10.20 -2.92 6.13
CA ASP A 69 -8.92 -2.26 6.38
C ASP A 69 -7.73 -3.11 5.92
N ILE A 70 -7.97 -4.13 5.08
CA ILE A 70 -6.92 -5.03 4.62
C ILE A 70 -7.02 -5.20 3.11
N TYR A 71 -5.91 -4.87 2.43
CA TYR A 71 -5.66 -5.23 1.05
C TYR A 71 -4.60 -6.31 0.96
N SER A 72 -4.79 -7.22 0.02
CA SER A 72 -3.81 -8.20 -0.43
C SER A 72 -3.27 -7.76 -1.78
N VAL A 73 -1.95 -7.69 -1.93
CA VAL A 73 -1.28 -7.56 -3.23
C VAL A 73 -0.66 -8.91 -3.54
N ASN A 74 -1.14 -9.56 -4.60
CA ASN A 74 -0.78 -10.93 -4.94
C ASN A 74 -0.74 -11.12 -6.46
N ASP A 75 -0.30 -12.29 -6.92
CA ASP A 75 -0.12 -12.65 -8.32
C ASP A 75 -1.22 -13.59 -8.85
N SER A 76 -2.39 -13.62 -8.22
CA SER A 76 -3.51 -14.48 -8.62
C SER A 76 -3.19 -15.99 -8.63
N GLY A 77 -2.17 -16.42 -7.87
CA GLY A 77 -1.80 -17.83 -7.77
C GLY A 77 -1.00 -18.33 -8.97
N VAL A 78 -0.32 -17.44 -9.70
CA VAL A 78 0.53 -17.80 -10.83
C VAL A 78 1.66 -18.72 -10.40
N ILE A 79 1.84 -19.79 -11.17
CA ILE A 79 3.00 -20.67 -11.06
C ILE A 79 4.12 -20.07 -11.91
N TYR A 80 5.19 -19.61 -11.26
CA TYR A 80 6.36 -19.04 -11.95
C TYR A 80 7.07 -20.12 -12.75
N GLY A 81 7.23 -19.88 -14.05
CA GLY A 81 8.07 -20.71 -14.91
C GLY A 81 9.56 -20.55 -14.57
N PRO A 82 10.43 -21.46 -15.05
CA PRO A 82 11.86 -21.49 -14.70
C PRO A 82 12.69 -20.29 -15.21
N TRP A 83 12.06 -19.26 -15.75
CA TRP A 83 12.68 -18.13 -16.47
C TRP A 83 12.70 -16.82 -15.67
N LEU A 84 12.28 -16.85 -14.40
CA LEU A 84 12.23 -15.70 -13.51
C LEU A 84 13.38 -15.70 -12.50
N GLU A 85 14.02 -14.54 -12.35
CA GLU A 85 15.10 -14.10 -11.43
C GLU A 85 16.36 -14.96 -11.22
N GLY A 86 17.18 -15.18 -12.25
CA GLY A 86 18.62 -15.48 -12.02
C GLY A 86 19.09 -16.87 -12.41
N ILE A 87 18.82 -17.25 -13.67
CA ILE A 87 19.53 -18.35 -14.32
C ILE A 87 20.97 -17.90 -14.59
N GLY A 88 21.85 -18.11 -13.61
CA GLY A 88 23.29 -18.10 -13.76
C GLY A 88 23.84 -19.50 -13.50
N SER A 89 24.93 -19.87 -14.17
CA SER A 89 25.61 -21.18 -14.07
C SER A 89 26.02 -21.62 -12.64
N ARG A 90 25.84 -20.77 -11.63
CA ARG A 90 26.13 -21.04 -10.21
C ARG A 90 24.96 -21.69 -9.44
N ASN A 91 23.77 -21.78 -10.04
CA ASN A 91 22.54 -22.28 -9.38
C ASN A 91 22.06 -23.67 -9.86
N ALA A 92 22.90 -24.43 -10.57
CA ALA A 92 22.59 -25.83 -10.88
C ALA A 92 22.83 -26.73 -9.65
N PRO A 93 21.96 -27.70 -9.31
CA PRO A 93 20.75 -28.16 -10.01
C PRO A 93 19.42 -27.81 -9.31
N VAL A 94 19.37 -26.85 -8.38
CA VAL A 94 18.17 -26.59 -7.57
C VAL A 94 17.80 -25.11 -7.60
N THR A 95 16.66 -24.78 -8.20
CA THR A 95 16.00 -23.48 -8.03
C THR A 95 14.70 -23.70 -7.25
N LYS A 96 14.69 -23.32 -5.97
CA LYS A 96 13.46 -23.31 -5.16
C LYS A 96 12.84 -21.92 -5.22
N PHE A 97 12.16 -21.65 -6.34
CA PHE A 97 11.09 -20.65 -6.48
C PHE A 97 11.49 -19.16 -6.42
N GLU A 98 11.94 -18.66 -7.57
CA GLU A 98 12.17 -17.23 -7.86
C GLU A 98 10.85 -16.60 -8.37
N GLY A 99 10.25 -15.76 -7.53
CA GLY A 99 8.92 -15.15 -7.66
C GLY A 99 8.44 -14.63 -6.31
N TYR A 100 8.55 -15.48 -5.27
CA TYR A 100 8.40 -15.06 -3.87
C TYR A 100 9.48 -14.07 -3.42
N HIS A 101 10.65 -14.07 -4.06
CA HIS A 101 11.74 -13.15 -3.75
C HIS A 101 11.38 -11.69 -4.06
N THR A 102 10.71 -11.41 -5.19
CA THR A 102 10.15 -10.09 -5.49
C THR A 102 9.21 -9.64 -4.37
N PHE A 103 8.20 -10.45 -4.03
CA PHE A 103 7.25 -10.09 -2.97
C PHE A 103 7.93 -9.90 -1.61
N ARG A 104 8.94 -10.71 -1.27
CA ARG A 104 9.73 -10.56 -0.04
C ARG A 104 10.52 -9.25 -0.05
N THR A 105 11.16 -8.92 -1.16
CA THR A 105 11.94 -7.69 -1.33
C THR A 105 11.05 -6.47 -1.20
N VAL A 106 9.92 -6.45 -1.92
CA VAL A 106 8.94 -5.38 -1.85
C VAL A 106 8.35 -5.26 -0.45
N ARG A 107 7.99 -6.36 0.20
CA ARG A 107 7.52 -6.35 1.60
C ARG A 107 8.52 -5.66 2.53
N ASN A 108 9.81 -5.96 2.39
CA ASN A 108 10.84 -5.34 3.22
C ASN A 108 10.97 -3.83 2.94
N ARG A 109 10.94 -3.42 1.66
CA ARG A 109 10.91 -2.00 1.29
C ARG A 109 9.67 -1.30 1.84
N MET A 110 8.52 -1.94 1.77
CA MET A 110 7.27 -1.36 2.25
C MET A 110 7.23 -1.23 3.76
N ALA A 111 7.79 -2.18 4.50
CA ALA A 111 7.92 -2.06 5.95
C ALA A 111 8.71 -0.79 6.36
N GLN A 112 9.64 -0.33 5.53
CA GLN A 112 10.41 0.90 5.77
C GLN A 112 9.68 2.17 5.32
N LYS A 113 8.87 2.08 4.25
CA LYS A 113 8.19 3.24 3.63
C LYS A 113 6.77 3.47 4.14
N ALA A 114 6.13 2.48 4.74
CA ALA A 114 4.69 2.49 5.02
C ALA A 114 4.25 3.72 5.81
N MET A 115 4.98 4.08 6.87
CA MET A 115 4.67 5.24 7.70
C MET A 115 4.69 6.54 6.89
N ALA A 116 5.74 6.79 6.12
CA ALA A 116 5.87 8.01 5.32
C ALA A 116 4.78 8.13 4.24
N ILE A 117 4.40 7.01 3.62
CA ILE A 117 3.33 6.98 2.61
C ILE A 117 1.97 7.27 3.26
N SER A 118 1.67 6.59 4.37
CA SER A 118 0.41 6.80 5.09
C SER A 118 0.29 8.22 5.65
N GLU A 119 1.36 8.78 6.21
CA GLU A 119 1.39 10.17 6.69
C GLU A 119 1.15 11.16 5.55
N ALA A 120 1.78 10.97 4.39
CA ALA A 120 1.56 11.82 3.23
C ALA A 120 0.12 11.74 2.71
N ALA A 121 -0.48 10.55 2.69
CA ALA A 121 -1.87 10.33 2.33
C ALA A 121 -2.83 11.08 3.27
N ILE A 122 -2.61 10.94 4.58
CA ILE A 122 -3.42 11.60 5.61
C ILE A 122 -3.26 13.12 5.54
N ALA A 123 -2.03 13.63 5.37
CA ALA A 123 -1.76 15.06 5.31
C ALA A 123 -2.50 15.74 4.15
N ARG A 124 -2.55 15.10 2.97
CA ARG A 124 -3.34 15.61 1.84
C ARG A 124 -4.82 15.63 2.13
N GLN A 125 -5.34 14.62 2.82
CA GLN A 125 -6.76 14.56 3.19
C GLN A 125 -7.11 15.60 4.26
N MET A 126 -6.23 15.85 5.22
CA MET A 126 -6.43 16.90 6.24
C MET A 126 -6.44 18.30 5.63
N GLY A 127 -5.56 18.58 4.66
CA GLY A 127 -5.58 19.86 3.93
C GLY A 127 -6.84 20.09 3.10
N ALA A 128 -7.62 19.04 2.82
CA ALA A 128 -8.91 19.13 2.14
C ALA A 128 -10.11 19.29 3.11
N LEU A 129 -9.88 19.24 4.42
CA LEU A 129 -10.92 19.35 5.46
C LEU A 129 -10.99 20.75 6.11
N GLU A 130 -10.07 21.66 5.76
CA GLU A 130 -10.11 23.09 6.07
C GLU A 130 -11.00 23.86 5.09
#